data_AF-A0A7Y8ISD6-F1
#
_entry.id   AF-A0A7Y8ISD6-F1
#
_cell.length_a   1.000
_cell.length_b   1.000
_cell.length_c   1.000
_cell.angle_alpha   90.00
_cell.angle_beta   90.00
_cell.angle_gamma   90.00
#
_symmetry.space_group_name_H-M   'P 1'
#
loop_
_entity.id
_entity.type
_entity.pdbx_description
1 polymer ?
#
loop_
_entity_poly.entity_id
_entity_poly.type
_entity_poly.pdbx_seq_one_letter_code
_entity_poly.pdbx_strand_id
1 'polypeptide(L)'
;MRKLFLIGLILGLLTSYSYAGKGEMMDQKEMMDKVREVMNQMSGIMARMPGMMRKVMPPPDVREAMFEIMKDMSMQLMDISKMMEKGTASDKEMKMMQDRMVQMQKRMDELEMK
;
A
#
# COMPACT_ATOMS: atom_id res chain seq x y z
N MET A 1 -29.73 11.12 41.08
CA MET A 1 -28.94 11.67 39.96
C MET A 1 -27.84 10.75 39.39
N ARG A 2 -27.76 9.46 39.77
CA ARG A 2 -26.73 8.53 39.22
C ARG A 2 -27.18 7.71 38.00
N LYS A 3 -28.48 7.54 37.78
CA LYS A 3 -29.03 6.73 36.66
C LYS A 3 -29.02 7.44 35.30
N LEU A 4 -29.00 8.77 35.27
CA LEU A 4 -28.95 9.56 34.04
C LEU A 4 -27.56 9.58 33.38
N PHE A 5 -26.49 9.42 34.16
CA PHE A 5 -25.12 9.36 33.64
C PHE A 5 -24.82 8.06 32.87
N LEU A 6 -25.41 6.94 33.28
CA LEU A 6 -25.23 5.65 32.60
C LEU A 6 -25.88 5.60 31.20
N ILE A 7 -27.02 6.27 31.02
CA ILE A 7 -27.70 6.33 29.72
C ILE A 7 -26.90 7.18 28.73
N GLY A 8 -26.32 8.30 29.18
CA GLY A 8 -25.44 9.13 28.34
C GLY A 8 -24.16 8.42 27.89
N LEU A 9 -23.60 7.55 28.73
CA LEU A 9 -22.37 6.82 28.43
C LEU A 9 -22.59 5.68 27.43
N ILE A 10 -23.76 5.02 27.47
CA ILE A 10 -24.15 4.00 26.49
C ILE A 10 -24.47 4.64 25.12
N LEU A 11 -25.11 5.81 25.10
CA LEU A 11 -25.37 6.56 23.86
C LEU A 11 -24.09 7.17 23.24
N GLY A 12 -23.13 7.60 24.07
CA GLY A 12 -21.81 8.07 23.60
C GLY A 12 -20.94 6.94 23.03
N LEU A 13 -21.08 5.71 23.52
CA LEU A 13 -20.39 4.54 22.97
C LEU A 13 -21.04 4.02 21.67
N LEU A 14 -22.33 4.22 21.45
CA LEU A 14 -23.00 3.84 20.20
C LEU A 14 -22.71 4.80 19.04
N THR A 15 -22.45 6.08 19.32
CA THR A 15 -22.07 7.06 18.30
C THR A 15 -20.61 6.94 17.85
N SER A 16 -19.74 6.36 18.67
CA SER A 16 -18.34 6.09 18.29
C SER A 16 -18.16 4.80 17.46
N TYR A 17 -19.17 3.91 17.42
CA TYR A 17 -19.13 2.71 16.58
C TYR A 17 -19.60 2.92 15.13
N SER A 18 -20.17 4.09 14.78
CA SER A 18 -20.66 4.38 13.43
C SER A 18 -19.65 5.06 12.50
N TYR A 19 -18.38 5.25 12.92
CA TYR A 19 -17.28 5.58 12.00
C TYR A 19 -16.59 4.31 11.44
N ALA A 20 -17.32 3.19 11.39
CA ALA A 20 -16.99 2.09 10.51
C ALA A 20 -17.16 2.58 9.06
N GLY A 21 -16.02 2.82 8.41
CA GLY A 21 -15.88 3.43 7.10
C GLY A 21 -17.00 3.10 6.12
N LYS A 22 -17.79 4.12 5.77
CA LYS A 22 -18.24 4.27 4.40
C LYS A 22 -16.97 4.43 3.57
N GLY A 23 -16.41 3.32 3.10
CA GLY A 23 -15.40 3.37 2.07
C GLY A 23 -16.06 4.00 0.87
N GLU A 24 -15.72 5.26 0.57
CA GLU A 24 -16.04 5.82 -0.74
C GLU A 24 -15.41 4.87 -1.76
N MET A 25 -16.27 4.25 -2.56
CA MET A 25 -15.84 3.45 -3.68
C MET A 25 -15.37 4.44 -4.74
N MET A 26 -14.08 4.37 -5.07
CA MET A 26 -13.53 5.19 -6.14
C MET A 26 -14.11 4.75 -7.47
N ASP A 27 -14.42 5.76 -8.27
CA ASP A 27 -14.85 5.54 -9.65
C ASP A 27 -13.68 5.00 -10.49
N GLN A 28 -13.99 4.26 -11.55
CA GLN A 28 -13.01 3.50 -12.33
C GLN A 28 -11.87 4.39 -12.86
N LYS A 29 -12.18 5.63 -13.25
CA LYS A 29 -11.19 6.60 -13.76
C LYS A 29 -10.18 7.01 -12.69
N GLU A 30 -10.66 7.37 -11.49
CA GLU A 30 -9.79 7.78 -10.38
C GLU A 30 -8.92 6.60 -9.91
N MET A 31 -9.51 5.40 -9.87
CA MET A 31 -8.76 4.17 -9.61
C MET A 31 -7.64 3.97 -10.65
N MET A 32 -7.94 4.13 -11.95
CA MET A 32 -6.95 3.97 -13.01
C MET A 32 -5.81 4.99 -12.92
N ASP A 33 -6.10 6.25 -12.59
CA ASP A 33 -5.08 7.28 -12.43
C ASP A 33 -4.12 6.94 -11.27
N LYS A 34 -4.65 6.49 -10.14
CA LYS A 34 -3.84 6.06 -8.97
C LYS A 34 -3.08 4.75 -9.23
N VAL A 35 -3.68 3.77 -9.90
CA VAL A 35 -3.00 2.54 -10.33
C VAL A 35 -1.84 2.89 -11.26
N ARG A 36 -2.03 3.83 -12.18
CA ARG A 36 -0.96 4.29 -13.08
C ARG A 36 0.18 4.95 -12.32
N GLU A 37 -0.11 5.75 -11.31
CA GLU A 37 0.91 6.32 -10.43
C GLU A 37 1.73 5.23 -9.72
N VAL A 38 1.06 4.23 -9.15
CA VAL A 38 1.71 3.07 -8.53
C VAL A 38 2.57 2.31 -9.54
N MET A 39 2.07 2.07 -10.75
CA MET A 39 2.84 1.41 -11.81
C MET A 39 4.07 2.22 -12.22
N ASN A 40 3.98 3.56 -12.28
CA ASN A 40 5.13 4.42 -12.56
C ASN A 40 6.19 4.31 -11.46
N GLN A 41 5.78 4.34 -10.18
CA GLN A 41 6.69 4.14 -9.06
C GLN A 41 7.35 2.76 -9.11
N MET A 42 6.57 1.72 -9.42
CA MET A 42 7.05 0.35 -9.53
C MET A 42 8.06 0.18 -10.67
N SER A 43 7.79 0.79 -11.82
CA SER A 43 8.74 0.86 -12.94
C SER A 43 10.05 1.56 -12.54
N GLY A 44 9.96 2.62 -11.75
CA GLY A 44 11.13 3.30 -11.20
C GLY A 44 12.01 2.40 -10.33
N ILE A 45 11.41 1.59 -9.45
CA ILE A 45 12.12 0.60 -8.63
C ILE A 45 12.78 -0.47 -9.53
N MET A 46 12.04 -1.03 -10.49
CA MET A 46 12.57 -2.04 -11.41
C MET A 46 13.72 -1.51 -12.26
N ALA A 47 13.67 -0.24 -12.69
CA ALA A 47 14.74 0.36 -13.49
C ALA A 47 16.07 0.47 -12.74
N ARG A 48 16.03 0.57 -11.41
CA ARG A 48 17.23 0.67 -10.56
C ARG A 48 17.82 -0.70 -10.18
N MET A 49 17.00 -1.76 -10.15
CA MET A 49 17.46 -3.12 -9.78
C MET A 49 18.64 -3.64 -10.62
N PRO A 50 18.66 -3.51 -11.97
CA PRO A 50 19.80 -3.93 -12.77
C PRO A 50 21.10 -3.21 -12.40
N GLY A 51 21.03 -1.92 -12.01
CA GLY A 51 22.20 -1.15 -11.59
C GLY A 51 22.86 -1.75 -10.34
N MET A 52 22.05 -2.23 -9.41
CA MET A 52 22.52 -2.88 -8.18
C MET A 52 23.02 -4.30 -8.43
N MET A 53 22.34 -5.07 -9.30
CA MET A 53 22.80 -6.42 -9.69
C MET A 53 24.06 -6.43 -10.56
N ARG A 54 24.38 -5.31 -11.23
CA ARG A 54 25.62 -5.15 -12.00
C ARG A 54 26.86 -4.99 -11.11
N LYS A 55 26.71 -4.62 -9.82
CA LYS A 55 27.80 -4.77 -8.85
C LYS A 55 28.05 -6.29 -8.73
N VAL A 56 29.17 -6.79 -9.27
CA VAL A 56 29.43 -8.19 -9.70
C VAL A 56 29.12 -9.29 -8.65
N MET A 57 28.92 -8.95 -7.39
CA MET A 57 28.17 -9.76 -6.43
C MET A 57 27.62 -8.82 -5.36
N PRO A 58 26.31 -8.50 -5.33
CA PRO A 58 25.74 -7.83 -4.18
C PRO A 58 25.91 -8.77 -2.97
N PRO A 59 26.25 -8.24 -1.78
CA PRO A 59 26.37 -9.08 -0.60
C PRO A 59 25.03 -9.79 -0.29
N PRO A 60 25.06 -10.93 0.43
CA PRO A 60 23.88 -11.79 0.60
C PRO A 60 22.65 -11.07 1.14
N ASP A 61 22.85 -10.11 2.05
CA ASP A 61 21.83 -9.25 2.64
C ASP A 61 21.16 -8.34 1.60
N VAL A 62 21.94 -7.76 0.69
CA VAL A 62 21.40 -6.95 -0.42
C VAL A 62 20.59 -7.82 -1.37
N ARG A 63 21.06 -9.04 -1.68
CA ARG A 63 20.30 -9.96 -2.55
C ARG A 63 18.99 -10.40 -1.92
N GLU A 64 18.98 -10.74 -0.63
CA GLU A 64 17.78 -11.11 0.11
C GLU A 64 16.79 -9.94 0.15
N ALA A 65 17.26 -8.73 0.43
CA ALA A 65 16.42 -7.55 0.44
C ALA A 65 15.82 -7.25 -0.94
N MET A 66 16.58 -7.42 -2.03
CA MET A 66 16.07 -7.31 -3.39
C MET A 66 15.02 -8.37 -3.71
N PHE A 67 15.22 -9.61 -3.26
CA PHE A 67 14.23 -10.68 -3.43
C PHE A 67 12.92 -10.36 -2.72
N GLU A 68 12.98 -9.87 -1.49
CA GLU A 68 11.77 -9.44 -0.76
C GLU A 68 11.07 -8.26 -1.46
N ILE A 69 11.81 -7.28 -2.00
CA ILE A 69 11.21 -6.19 -2.81
C ILE A 69 10.52 -6.76 -4.05
N MET A 70 11.11 -7.73 -4.76
CA MET A 70 10.47 -8.37 -5.92
C MET A 70 9.19 -9.13 -5.53
N LYS A 71 9.21 -9.82 -4.39
CA LYS A 71 8.05 -10.54 -3.86
C LYS A 71 6.92 -9.57 -3.47
N ASP A 72 7.23 -8.49 -2.77
CA ASP A 72 6.27 -7.45 -2.40
C ASP A 72 5.64 -6.83 -3.66
N MET A 73 6.46 -6.58 -4.69
CA MET A 73 6.02 -6.08 -5.99
C MET A 73 5.11 -7.06 -6.74
N SER A 74 5.41 -8.36 -6.70
CA SER A 74 4.53 -9.40 -7.26
C SER A 74 3.17 -9.42 -6.55
N MET A 75 3.16 -9.32 -5.21
CA MET A 75 1.91 -9.23 -4.44
C MET A 75 1.10 -7.98 -4.81
N GLN A 76 1.76 -6.84 -4.97
CA GLN A 76 1.09 -5.61 -5.39
C GLN A 76 0.47 -5.71 -6.80
N LEU A 77 1.17 -6.33 -7.75
CA LEU A 77 0.62 -6.58 -9.08
C LEU A 77 -0.62 -7.48 -9.03
N MET A 78 -0.62 -8.48 -8.15
CA MET A 78 -1.77 -9.35 -7.94
C MET A 78 -2.95 -8.60 -7.31
N ASP A 79 -2.69 -7.70 -6.36
CA ASP A 79 -3.71 -6.85 -5.76
C ASP A 79 -4.31 -5.87 -6.80
N ILE A 80 -3.47 -5.25 -7.64
CA ILE A 80 -3.91 -4.40 -8.76
C ILE A 80 -4.77 -5.21 -9.74
N SER A 81 -4.33 -6.41 -10.12
CA SER A 81 -5.07 -7.29 -11.02
C SER A 81 -6.47 -7.58 -10.49
N LYS A 82 -6.60 -7.90 -9.20
CA LYS A 82 -7.90 -8.11 -8.53
C LYS A 82 -8.75 -6.85 -8.50
N MET A 83 -8.16 -5.68 -8.27
CA MET A 83 -8.91 -4.41 -8.29
C MET A 83 -9.39 -4.06 -9.70
N MET A 84 -8.57 -4.31 -10.72
CA MET A 84 -8.96 -4.13 -12.13
C MET A 84 -10.06 -5.10 -12.55
N GLU A 85 -10.00 -6.36 -12.12
CA GLU A 85 -11.04 -7.37 -12.36
C GLU A 85 -12.37 -6.96 -11.70
N LYS A 86 -12.31 -6.42 -10.47
CA LYS A 86 -13.49 -5.89 -9.77
C LYS A 86 -14.05 -4.61 -10.38
N GLY A 87 -13.21 -3.81 -11.05
CA GLY A 87 -13.58 -2.51 -11.64
C GLY A 87 -13.79 -1.36 -10.64
N THR A 88 -13.63 -1.62 -9.34
CA THR A 88 -13.77 -0.64 -8.25
C THR A 88 -12.74 -0.91 -7.16
N ALA A 89 -12.27 0.15 -6.49
CA ALA A 89 -11.40 0.04 -5.31
C ALA A 89 -11.90 0.97 -4.21
N SER A 90 -11.70 0.58 -2.94
CA SER A 90 -11.91 1.48 -1.81
C SER A 90 -10.69 2.38 -1.57
N ASP A 91 -10.92 3.57 -1.00
CA ASP A 91 -9.83 4.45 -0.55
C ASP A 91 -8.82 3.75 0.35
N LYS A 92 -9.31 2.86 1.22
CA LYS A 92 -8.46 2.11 2.13
C LYS A 92 -7.53 1.15 1.38
N GLU A 93 -8.04 0.41 0.40
CA GLU A 93 -7.23 -0.49 -0.43
C GLU A 93 -6.16 0.30 -1.19
N MET A 94 -6.53 1.44 -1.77
CA MET A 94 -5.62 2.29 -2.52
C MET A 94 -4.54 2.93 -1.64
N LYS A 95 -4.92 3.41 -0.45
CA LYS A 95 -3.98 3.96 0.53
C LYS A 95 -2.99 2.90 1.01
N MET A 96 -3.48 1.70 1.33
CA MET A 96 -2.60 0.59 1.73
C MET A 96 -1.60 0.23 0.62
N MET A 97 -2.03 0.25 -0.64
CA MET A 97 -1.15 0.02 -1.79
C MET A 97 -0.07 1.11 -1.91
N GLN A 98 -0.47 2.39 -1.84
CA GLN A 98 0.47 3.52 -1.87
C GLN A 98 1.48 3.47 -0.71
N ASP A 99 1.01 3.20 0.51
CA ASP A 99 1.88 3.10 1.69
C ASP A 99 2.93 1.98 1.51
N ARG A 100 2.54 0.83 0.96
CA ARG A 100 3.46 -0.27 0.63
C ARG A 100 4.46 0.13 -0.45
N MET A 101 4.03 0.88 -1.47
CA MET A 101 4.95 1.40 -2.50
C MET A 101 6.00 2.34 -1.92
N VAL A 102 5.59 3.28 -1.07
CA VAL A 102 6.51 4.21 -0.41
C VAL A 102 7.52 3.45 0.46
N GLN A 103 7.09 2.39 1.16
CA GLN A 103 8.01 1.55 1.93
C GLN A 103 9.01 0.81 1.04
N MET A 104 8.57 0.24 -0.08
CA MET A 104 9.49 -0.40 -1.03
C MET A 104 10.50 0.60 -1.60
N GLN A 105 10.06 1.81 -1.91
CA GLN A 105 10.94 2.86 -2.43
C GLN A 105 12.00 3.26 -1.39
N LYS A 106 11.62 3.46 -0.13
CA LYS A 106 12.58 3.71 0.96
C LYS A 106 13.59 2.59 1.12
N ARG A 107 13.14 1.33 1.14
CA ARG A 107 14.04 0.16 1.20
C ARG A 107 14.99 0.12 0.01
N MET A 108 14.51 0.48 -1.18
CA MET A 108 15.34 0.53 -2.39
C MET A 108 16.42 1.62 -2.29
N ASP A 109 16.04 2.83 -1.85
CA ASP A 109 16.99 3.94 -1.65
C ASP A 109 18.05 3.61 -0.57
N GLU A 110 17.64 2.96 0.52
CA GLU A 110 18.56 2.48 1.57
C GLU A 110 19.57 1.45 1.06
N LEU A 111 19.13 0.54 0.19
CA LEU A 111 20.02 -0.44 -0.43
C LEU A 111 20.94 0.22 -1.47
N GLU A 112 20.47 1.25 -2.18
CA GLU A 112 21.26 1.97 -3.19
C GLU A 112 22.40 2.78 -2.56
N MET A 113 22.18 3.28 -1.34
CA MET A 113 23.21 3.94 -0.52
C MET A 113 24.24 2.97 0.10
N LYS A 114 24.04 1.63 -0.02
CA LYS A 114 24.99 0.59 0.42
C LYS A 114 25.89 0.10 -0.73
#